data_AF-A0A922M5N6-F1
#
_entry.id   AF-A0A922M5N6-F1
#
_cell.length_a   1.000
_cell.length_b   1.000
_cell.length_c   1.000
_cell.angle_alpha   90.00
_cell.angle_beta   90.00
_cell.angle_gamma   90.00
#
_symmetry.space_group_name_H-M   'P 1'
#
loop_
_entity.id
_entity.type
_entity.pdbx_description
1 polymer ?
#
loop_
_entity_poly.entity_id
_entity_poly.type
_entity_poly.pdbx_seq_one_letter_code
_entity_poly.pdbx_strand_id
1 'polypeptide(L)'
;MNILPKKRWHVRTKENIARVRKDEAEAAEKERQEKLRVEQADREARLSVLKYKSKQKLQDSGIVQSTTEPIQETVNEHINLFTNLDDAVKTTNREHDNEIKEKKEEYEKKIGYLTYLGQDTNEALGKKNWYEVAPETSRFSRSSDIKDTYDKLVLKDVDGKPKVKEPDVKDGEVNYKRKQELDPMNAFKHLHKCDKIKNNLRPSKQKSQIDNYKHKKKKHKKDKIQDKEMKLQKLREARLKREQQEKYRTELFLKGLHNSNETKEVEKETRVKPKYNSQFNPELARQNYK
;
A
#
# COMPACT_ATOMS: atom_id res chain seq x y z
N MET A 1 23.45 15.60 -16.36
CA MET A 1 22.84 15.70 -15.02
C MET A 1 21.41 16.22 -15.14
N ASN A 2 20.44 15.69 -14.39
CA ASN A 2 19.07 16.22 -14.40
C ASN A 2 18.94 17.41 -13.44
N ILE A 3 18.70 18.60 -13.98
CA ILE A 3 18.54 19.85 -13.21
C ILE A 3 17.08 20.17 -12.88
N LEU A 4 16.13 19.43 -13.45
CA LEU A 4 14.68 19.67 -13.32
C LEU A 4 14.19 19.60 -11.86
N PRO A 5 14.65 18.65 -11.01
CA PRO A 5 14.29 18.63 -9.59
C PRO A 5 14.71 19.86 -8.79
N LYS A 6 15.66 20.65 -9.29
CA LYS A 6 16.15 21.88 -8.64
C LYS A 6 15.38 23.13 -9.08
N LYS A 7 14.44 23.00 -10.02
CA LYS A 7 13.64 24.13 -10.53
C LYS A 7 12.33 24.23 -9.76
N ARG A 8 11.99 25.45 -9.32
CA ARG A 8 10.78 25.73 -8.53
C ARG A 8 9.47 25.51 -9.31
N TRP A 9 9.51 25.52 -10.64
CA TRP A 9 8.36 25.26 -11.51
C TRP A 9 8.15 23.78 -11.84
N HIS A 10 9.04 22.88 -11.38
CA HIS A 10 8.93 21.48 -11.75
C HIS A 10 7.70 20.83 -11.09
N VAL A 11 6.73 20.43 -11.91
CA VAL A 11 5.42 19.89 -11.50
C VAL A 11 5.52 18.71 -10.51
N ARG A 12 6.57 17.89 -10.62
CA ARG A 12 6.74 16.67 -9.79
C ARG A 12 7.41 16.92 -8.44
N THR A 13 7.78 18.15 -8.10
CA THR A 13 8.32 18.44 -6.76
C THR A 13 7.21 18.33 -5.73
N LYS A 14 7.56 17.83 -4.53
CA LYS A 14 6.60 17.63 -3.44
C LYS A 14 5.83 18.91 -3.11
N GLU A 15 6.50 20.05 -3.15
CA GLU A 15 5.90 21.37 -2.89
C GLU A 15 4.85 21.76 -3.93
N ASN A 16 5.12 21.55 -5.22
CA ASN A 16 4.16 21.91 -6.26
C ASN A 16 2.96 20.96 -6.27
N ILE A 17 3.19 19.66 -6.04
CA ILE A 17 2.09 18.70 -5.89
C ILE A 17 1.23 19.06 -4.66
N ALA A 18 1.84 19.52 -3.56
CA ALA A 18 1.09 19.95 -2.37
C ALA A 18 0.26 21.22 -2.64
N ARG A 19 0.77 22.19 -3.40
CA ARG A 19 -0.01 23.37 -3.82
C ARG A 19 -1.21 22.97 -4.68
N VAL A 20 -0.99 22.13 -5.68
CA VAL A 20 -2.08 21.61 -6.53
C VAL A 20 -3.15 20.91 -5.69
N ARG A 21 -2.76 20.04 -4.75
CA ARG A 21 -3.73 19.39 -3.85
C ARG A 21 -4.50 20.37 -2.97
N LYS A 22 -3.84 21.45 -2.51
CA LYS A 22 -4.50 22.48 -1.71
C LYS A 22 -5.53 23.23 -2.55
N ASP A 23 -5.16 23.61 -3.77
CA ASP A 23 -6.04 24.32 -4.70
C ASP A 23 -7.22 23.42 -5.14
N GLU A 24 -6.97 22.14 -5.41
CA GLU A 24 -8.00 21.13 -5.69
C GLU A 24 -8.94 20.94 -4.50
N ALA A 25 -8.42 20.89 -3.27
CA ALA A 25 -9.21 20.77 -2.06
C ALA A 25 -10.06 22.02 -1.81
N GLU A 26 -9.50 23.22 -2.00
CA GLU A 26 -10.23 24.49 -1.86
C GLU A 26 -11.34 24.60 -2.92
N ALA A 27 -11.07 24.20 -4.16
CA ALA A 27 -12.06 24.15 -5.21
C ALA A 27 -13.20 23.17 -4.87
N ALA A 28 -12.85 21.97 -4.37
CA ALA A 28 -13.83 20.98 -3.96
C ALA A 28 -14.68 21.43 -2.76
N GLU A 29 -14.11 22.18 -1.82
CA GLU A 29 -14.84 22.74 -0.68
C GLU A 29 -15.81 23.84 -1.12
N LYS A 30 -15.39 24.75 -2.01
CA LYS A 30 -16.26 25.78 -2.60
C LYS A 30 -17.44 25.15 -3.35
N GLU A 31 -17.19 24.12 -4.17
CA GLU A 31 -18.25 23.41 -4.89
C GLU A 31 -19.25 22.74 -3.92
N ARG A 32 -18.78 22.20 -2.79
CA ARG A 32 -19.66 21.65 -1.74
C ARG A 32 -20.50 22.74 -1.09
N GLN A 33 -19.92 23.89 -0.77
CA GLN A 33 -20.65 25.02 -0.18
C GLN A 33 -21.71 25.56 -1.14
N GLU A 34 -21.39 25.68 -2.42
CA GLU A 34 -22.36 26.09 -3.45
C GLU A 34 -23.51 25.09 -3.58
N LYS A 35 -23.22 23.79 -3.60
CA LYS A 35 -24.25 22.74 -3.62
C LYS A 35 -25.18 22.82 -2.41
N LEU A 36 -24.61 23.00 -1.21
CA LEU A 36 -25.40 23.17 0.01
C LEU A 36 -26.30 24.41 -0.06
N ARG A 37 -25.77 25.53 -0.57
CA ARG A 37 -26.54 26.76 -0.76
C ARG A 37 -27.69 26.57 -1.75
N VAL A 38 -27.45 25.86 -2.86
CA VAL A 38 -28.48 25.53 -3.85
C VAL A 38 -29.55 24.62 -3.25
N GLU A 39 -29.16 23.58 -2.52
CA GLU A 39 -30.10 22.67 -1.87
C GLU A 39 -30.96 23.37 -0.82
N GLN A 40 -30.35 24.27 -0.04
CA GLN A 40 -31.07 25.08 0.93
C GLN A 40 -32.08 26.02 0.23
N ALA A 41 -31.65 26.71 -0.83
CA ALA A 41 -32.53 27.58 -1.60
C ALA A 41 -33.70 26.81 -2.23
N ASP A 42 -33.47 25.60 -2.74
CA ASP A 42 -34.53 24.74 -3.29
C ASP A 42 -35.52 24.31 -2.20
N ARG A 43 -35.02 23.90 -1.03
CA ARG A 43 -35.86 23.55 0.13
C ARG A 43 -36.72 24.73 0.57
N GLU A 44 -36.13 25.91 0.69
CA GLU A 44 -36.83 27.15 1.07
C GLU A 44 -37.87 27.57 0.03
N ALA A 45 -37.55 27.46 -1.27
CA ALA A 45 -38.48 27.76 -2.36
C ALA A 45 -39.67 26.78 -2.38
N ARG A 46 -39.42 25.48 -2.19
CA ARG A 46 -40.50 24.50 -2.09
C ARG A 46 -41.41 24.78 -0.89
N LEU A 47 -40.83 25.13 0.24
CA LEU A 47 -41.57 25.46 1.46
C LEU A 47 -42.38 26.75 1.28
N SER A 48 -41.83 27.78 0.63
CA SER A 48 -42.54 29.02 0.35
C SER A 48 -43.75 28.80 -0.56
N VAL A 49 -43.61 27.96 -1.59
CA VAL A 49 -44.72 27.54 -2.46
C VAL A 49 -45.80 26.80 -1.67
N LEU A 50 -45.43 25.88 -0.79
CA LEU A 50 -46.39 25.17 0.07
C LEU A 50 -47.10 26.13 1.04
N LYS A 51 -46.37 27.09 1.63
CA LYS A 51 -46.95 28.14 2.48
C LYS A 51 -47.95 28.99 1.71
N TYR A 52 -47.61 29.42 0.50
CA TYR A 52 -48.51 30.20 -0.34
C TYR A 52 -49.79 29.41 -0.69
N LYS A 53 -49.65 28.17 -1.13
CA LYS A 53 -50.79 27.28 -1.42
C LYS A 53 -51.68 27.03 -0.21
N SER A 54 -51.08 26.84 0.97
CA SER A 54 -51.82 26.66 2.22
C SER A 54 -52.60 27.93 2.58
N LYS A 55 -51.98 29.11 2.48
CA LYS A 55 -52.65 30.40 2.71
C LYS A 55 -53.81 30.61 1.74
N GLN A 56 -53.61 30.31 0.46
CA GLN A 56 -54.68 30.40 -0.56
C GLN A 56 -55.85 29.48 -0.21
N LYS A 57 -55.58 28.22 0.17
CA LYS A 57 -56.62 27.28 0.59
C LYS A 57 -57.38 27.75 1.85
N LEU A 58 -56.71 28.39 2.80
CA LEU A 58 -57.36 28.98 3.97
C LEU A 58 -58.29 30.13 3.59
N GLN A 59 -57.85 31.00 2.68
CA GLN A 59 -58.69 32.07 2.12
C GLN A 59 -59.91 31.50 1.38
N ASP A 60 -59.72 30.48 0.54
CA ASP A 60 -60.82 29.80 -0.18
C ASP A 60 -61.81 29.15 0.80
N SER A 61 -61.35 28.66 1.96
CA SER A 61 -62.19 28.08 3.00
C SER A 61 -62.90 29.10 3.90
N GLY A 62 -62.76 30.39 3.65
CA GLY A 62 -63.44 31.46 4.40
C GLY A 62 -62.90 31.68 5.82
N ILE A 63 -61.76 31.06 6.17
CA ILE A 63 -61.09 31.29 7.46
C ILE A 63 -60.23 32.53 7.32
N VAL A 64 -60.83 33.69 7.64
CA VAL A 64 -60.10 34.95 7.76
C VAL A 64 -59.14 34.82 8.94
N GLN A 65 -57.83 34.74 8.66
CA GLN A 65 -56.81 34.96 9.70
C GLN A 65 -57.03 36.38 10.22
N SER A 66 -57.63 36.49 11.39
CA SER A 66 -57.72 37.74 12.13
C SER A 66 -56.31 38.31 12.27
N THR A 67 -56.11 39.47 11.65
CA THR A 67 -54.97 40.33 11.90
C THR A 67 -54.97 40.68 13.38
N THR A 68 -54.23 39.93 14.19
CA THR A 68 -53.86 40.37 15.53
C THR A 68 -52.94 41.56 15.36
N GLU A 69 -53.50 42.73 15.66
CA GLU A 69 -52.83 44.00 15.93
C GLU A 69 -51.44 43.80 16.59
N PRO A 70 -50.44 44.62 16.23
CA PRO A 70 -49.13 44.57 16.86
C PRO A 70 -49.24 45.02 18.31
N ILE A 71 -49.18 44.08 19.24
CA ILE A 71 -49.04 44.38 20.67
C ILE A 71 -47.70 45.11 20.85
N GLN A 72 -47.81 46.35 21.30
CA GLN A 72 -46.70 47.25 21.55
C GLN A 72 -45.76 46.67 22.62
N GLU A 73 -44.48 46.63 22.24
CA GLU A 73 -43.26 46.69 23.05
C GLU A 73 -43.38 46.44 24.56
N THR A 74 -42.83 45.31 25.02
CA THR A 74 -41.95 45.36 26.19
C THR A 74 -40.67 44.56 25.91
N VAL A 75 -39.56 45.30 25.95
CA VAL A 75 -38.15 44.89 26.02
C VAL A 75 -37.54 44.18 24.79
N ASN A 76 -36.42 44.76 24.36
CA ASN A 76 -35.65 44.50 23.15
C ASN A 76 -34.81 43.20 23.27
N GLU A 77 -35.43 42.09 23.64
CA GLU A 77 -34.84 40.76 23.63
C GLU A 77 -35.73 39.84 22.79
N HIS A 78 -35.10 39.00 21.97
CA HIS A 78 -35.82 38.06 21.14
C HIS A 78 -36.61 37.10 22.04
N ILE A 79 -37.95 37.23 22.07
CA ILE A 79 -38.81 36.35 22.87
C ILE A 79 -38.73 34.96 22.28
N ASN A 80 -37.83 34.15 22.84
CA ASN A 80 -37.72 32.74 22.52
C ASN A 80 -38.93 32.03 23.12
N LEU A 81 -40.01 31.95 22.36
CA LEU A 81 -41.26 31.25 22.72
C LEU A 81 -41.03 29.75 23.06
N PHE A 82 -39.84 29.25 22.75
CA PHE A 82 -39.40 27.88 22.97
C PHE A 82 -38.37 27.72 24.11
N THR A 83 -38.01 28.76 24.86
CA THR A 83 -37.13 28.61 26.04
C THR A 83 -37.64 27.53 27.00
N ASN A 84 -38.95 27.57 27.26
CA ASN A 84 -39.62 26.60 28.11
C ASN A 84 -39.72 25.20 27.47
N LEU A 85 -39.57 25.08 26.15
CA LEU A 85 -39.64 23.79 25.44
C LEU A 85 -38.29 23.07 25.44
N ASP A 86 -37.20 23.82 25.21
CA ASP A 86 -35.83 23.32 25.27
C ASP A 86 -35.48 22.82 26.68
N ASP A 87 -36.01 23.48 27.72
CA ASP A 87 -35.86 23.03 29.11
C ASP A 87 -36.81 21.89 29.52
N ALA A 88 -37.95 21.73 28.83
CA ALA A 88 -38.96 20.71 29.14
C ALA A 88 -38.60 19.32 28.59
N VAL A 89 -37.92 19.22 27.45
CA VAL A 89 -37.51 17.94 26.85
C VAL A 89 -36.06 17.60 27.23
N LYS A 90 -35.79 17.48 28.53
CA LYS A 90 -34.50 16.98 29.06
C LYS A 90 -34.35 15.46 28.99
N THR A 91 -35.32 14.77 28.40
CA THR A 91 -35.22 13.33 28.14
C THR A 91 -34.54 13.11 26.79
N THR A 92 -33.23 13.32 26.74
CA THR A 92 -32.43 12.83 25.62
C THR A 92 -32.49 11.30 25.61
N ASN A 93 -32.57 10.71 24.42
CA ASN A 93 -32.41 9.26 24.32
C ASN A 93 -30.99 8.93 24.79
N ARG A 94 -30.87 8.15 25.87
CA ARG A 94 -29.57 7.73 26.41
C ARG A 94 -28.68 7.09 25.35
N GLU A 95 -29.29 6.40 24.38
CA GLU A 95 -28.58 5.79 23.25
C GLU A 95 -27.95 6.85 22.34
N HIS A 96 -28.63 7.98 22.12
CA HIS A 96 -28.14 9.06 21.27
C HIS A 96 -26.93 9.78 21.88
N ASP A 97 -26.98 10.04 23.19
CA ASP A 97 -25.86 10.67 23.89
C ASP A 97 -24.63 9.74 23.94
N ASN A 98 -24.86 8.43 24.09
CA ASN A 98 -23.81 7.43 24.00
C ASN A 98 -23.21 7.38 22.59
N GLU A 99 -24.04 7.39 21.54
CA GLU A 99 -23.58 7.38 20.15
C GLU A 99 -22.75 8.62 19.81
N ILE A 100 -23.17 9.81 20.28
CA ILE A 100 -22.40 11.05 20.13
C ILE A 100 -21.05 10.94 20.82
N LYS A 101 -21.02 10.39 22.05
CA LYS A 101 -19.79 10.21 22.81
C LYS A 101 -18.84 9.21 22.13
N GLU A 102 -19.35 8.09 21.64
CA GLU A 102 -18.58 7.10 20.89
C GLU A 102 -17.99 7.69 19.61
N LYS A 103 -18.79 8.43 18.82
CA LYS A 103 -18.30 9.13 17.62
C LYS A 103 -17.18 10.12 17.93
N LYS A 104 -17.30 10.84 19.05
CA LYS A 104 -16.25 11.76 19.51
C LYS A 104 -14.99 11.01 19.92
N GLU A 105 -15.11 9.93 20.69
CA GLU A 105 -13.97 9.10 21.08
C GLU A 105 -13.30 8.43 19.87
N GLU A 106 -14.06 7.96 18.88
CA GLU A 106 -13.53 7.41 17.64
C GLU A 106 -12.75 8.46 16.84
N TYR A 107 -13.29 9.67 16.75
CA TYR A 107 -12.61 10.79 16.09
C TYR A 107 -11.31 11.15 16.83
N GLU A 108 -11.35 11.24 18.15
CA GLU A 108 -10.18 11.51 18.98
C GLU A 108 -9.15 10.38 18.91
N LYS A 109 -9.58 9.10 18.88
CA LYS A 109 -8.72 7.94 18.63
C LYS A 109 -8.08 8.01 17.25
N LYS A 110 -8.86 8.37 16.22
CA LYS A 110 -8.40 8.47 14.82
C LYS A 110 -7.37 9.58 14.62
N ILE A 111 -7.52 10.70 15.34
CA ILE A 111 -6.56 11.81 15.33
C ILE A 111 -5.40 11.61 16.32
N GLY A 112 -5.53 10.66 17.24
CA GLY A 112 -4.52 10.38 18.26
C GLY A 112 -4.57 11.34 19.46
N TYR A 113 -5.68 12.05 19.67
CA TYR A 113 -5.94 12.78 20.93
C TYR A 113 -6.25 11.81 22.08
N LEU A 114 -6.98 10.73 21.80
CA LEU A 114 -7.35 9.73 22.78
C LEU A 114 -6.59 8.43 22.48
N THR A 115 -5.42 8.27 23.12
CA THR A 115 -4.61 7.04 23.04
C THR A 115 -4.72 6.27 24.34
N TYR A 116 -5.40 5.12 24.33
CA TYR A 116 -5.38 4.23 25.49
C TYR A 116 -4.11 3.39 25.47
N LEU A 117 -3.31 3.56 26.51
CA LEU A 117 -2.13 2.76 26.75
C LEU A 117 -2.51 1.27 26.85
N GLY A 118 -1.97 0.44 25.96
CA GLY A 118 -2.19 -1.01 25.99
C GLY A 118 -3.11 -1.57 24.90
N GLN A 119 -3.83 -0.75 24.13
CA GLN A 119 -4.75 -1.23 23.07
C GLN A 119 -4.04 -1.98 21.93
N ASP A 120 -2.83 -1.56 21.58
CA ASP A 120 -2.02 -2.19 20.53
C ASP A 120 -1.11 -3.31 21.04
N THR A 121 -1.25 -3.72 22.30
CA THR A 121 -0.46 -4.84 22.82
C THR A 121 -0.92 -6.15 22.17
N ASN A 122 0.04 -7.00 21.86
CA ASN A 122 -0.20 -8.29 21.21
C ASN A 122 -1.11 -9.20 22.03
N GLU A 123 -1.10 -9.06 23.36
CA GLU A 123 -2.01 -9.73 24.30
C GLU A 123 -3.47 -9.26 24.14
N ALA A 124 -3.71 -7.95 24.07
CA ALA A 124 -5.05 -7.39 23.87
C ALA A 124 -5.64 -7.73 22.48
N LEU A 125 -4.77 -7.79 21.46
CA LEU A 125 -5.17 -8.14 20.08
C LEU A 125 -5.24 -9.65 19.83
N GLY A 126 -4.86 -10.49 20.80
CA GLY A 126 -4.73 -11.94 20.63
C GLY A 126 -3.72 -12.35 19.55
N LYS A 127 -2.84 -11.42 19.14
CA LYS A 127 -1.82 -11.67 18.12
C LYS A 127 -0.60 -12.27 18.78
N LYS A 128 -0.07 -13.36 18.23
CA LYS A 128 1.21 -13.92 18.70
C LYS A 128 2.37 -13.20 18.05
N ASN A 129 3.44 -13.03 18.81
CA ASN A 129 4.67 -12.47 18.28
C ASN A 129 5.34 -13.41 17.28
N TRP A 130 6.10 -12.85 16.34
CA TRP A 130 6.85 -13.63 15.34
C TRP A 130 7.85 -14.63 15.96
N TYR A 131 8.27 -14.41 17.21
CA TYR A 131 9.15 -15.31 17.96
C TYR A 131 8.40 -16.39 18.76
N GLU A 132 7.10 -16.23 18.98
CA GLU A 132 6.24 -17.25 19.63
C GLU A 132 5.76 -18.30 18.63
N VAL A 133 5.65 -17.93 17.35
CA VAL A 133 5.20 -18.82 16.26
C VAL A 133 6.39 -19.18 15.38
N ALA A 134 6.69 -20.48 15.27
CA ALA A 134 7.72 -20.94 14.34
C ALA A 134 7.32 -20.62 12.89
N PRO A 135 8.27 -20.21 12.01
CA PRO A 135 7.96 -19.95 10.60
C PRO A 135 7.30 -21.17 9.94
N GLU A 136 6.34 -20.95 9.04
CA GLU A 136 5.65 -22.04 8.30
C GLU A 136 6.60 -22.94 7.51
N THR A 137 7.77 -22.42 7.14
CA THR A 137 8.84 -23.18 6.47
C THR A 137 9.65 -24.07 7.41
N SER A 138 9.43 -23.96 8.72
CA SER A 138 10.06 -24.79 9.72
C SER A 138 9.58 -26.23 9.59
N ARG A 139 10.51 -27.18 9.64
CA ARG A 139 10.23 -28.63 9.62
C ARG A 139 9.24 -29.07 10.70
N PHE A 140 9.14 -28.32 11.80
CA PHE A 140 8.20 -28.58 12.89
C PHE A 140 6.75 -28.22 12.54
N SER A 141 6.52 -27.27 11.63
CA SER A 141 5.19 -26.84 11.20
C SER A 141 4.59 -27.73 10.10
N ARG A 142 5.44 -28.47 9.37
CA ARG A 142 5.09 -29.28 8.19
C ARG A 142 5.40 -30.76 8.40
N SER A 143 5.12 -31.28 9.59
CA SER A 143 5.42 -32.67 9.95
C SER A 143 4.62 -33.68 9.10
N SER A 144 3.39 -33.32 8.71
CA SER A 144 2.55 -34.09 7.79
C SER A 144 3.09 -34.08 6.35
N ASP A 145 3.51 -32.92 5.85
CA ASP A 145 3.95 -32.76 4.46
C ASP A 145 5.22 -33.56 4.15
N ILE A 146 6.09 -33.76 5.14
CA ILE A 146 7.27 -34.61 5.01
C ILE A 146 6.88 -36.08 4.76
N LYS A 147 5.79 -36.52 5.37
CA LYS A 147 5.27 -37.88 5.20
C LYS A 147 4.56 -38.04 3.86
N ASP A 148 3.76 -37.05 3.48
CA ASP A 148 3.07 -37.00 2.18
C ASP A 148 4.04 -36.93 1.00
N THR A 149 5.14 -36.18 1.15
CA THR A 149 6.19 -36.12 0.11
C THR A 149 6.94 -37.43 -0.03
N TYR A 150 7.23 -38.13 1.08
CA TYR A 150 7.83 -39.46 1.03
C TYR A 150 6.92 -40.46 0.31
N ASP A 151 5.64 -40.52 0.67
CA ASP A 151 4.69 -41.45 0.05
C ASP A 151 4.43 -41.17 -1.44
N LYS A 152 4.54 -39.90 -1.87
CA LYS A 152 4.46 -39.51 -3.29
C LYS A 152 5.73 -39.84 -4.09
N LEU A 153 6.90 -39.83 -3.46
CA LEU A 153 8.19 -40.09 -4.12
C LEU A 153 8.51 -41.60 -4.21
N VAL A 154 7.87 -42.43 -3.41
CA VAL A 154 8.01 -43.89 -3.49
C VAL A 154 7.21 -44.39 -4.69
N LEU A 155 7.91 -44.88 -5.71
CA LEU A 155 7.29 -45.59 -6.83
C LEU A 155 6.58 -46.84 -6.29
N LYS A 156 5.30 -46.99 -6.62
CA LYS A 156 4.47 -48.13 -6.25
C LYS A 156 4.19 -48.98 -7.49
N ASP A 157 4.16 -50.30 -7.33
CA ASP A 157 3.73 -51.21 -8.39
C ASP A 157 2.20 -51.20 -8.53
N VAL A 158 1.66 -51.90 -9.54
CA VAL A 158 0.21 -51.90 -9.86
C VAL A 158 -0.65 -52.38 -8.67
N ASP A 159 -0.08 -53.24 -7.82
CA ASP A 159 -0.70 -53.75 -6.59
C ASP A 159 -0.58 -52.78 -5.38
N GLY A 160 -0.07 -51.55 -5.59
CA GLY A 160 0.03 -50.51 -4.56
C GLY A 160 1.16 -50.70 -3.53
N LYS A 161 1.95 -51.77 -3.64
CA LYS A 161 3.12 -52.03 -2.78
C LYS A 161 4.31 -51.16 -3.24
N PRO A 162 5.15 -50.68 -2.30
CA PRO A 162 6.34 -49.92 -2.65
C PRO A 162 7.29 -50.79 -3.46
N LYS A 163 7.71 -50.29 -4.63
CA LYS A 163 8.55 -51.01 -5.57
C LYS A 163 9.91 -51.31 -4.95
N VAL A 164 10.29 -52.59 -4.90
CA VAL A 164 11.59 -53.01 -4.41
C VAL A 164 12.67 -52.46 -5.35
N LYS A 165 13.63 -51.70 -4.80
CA LYS A 165 14.74 -51.15 -5.59
C LYS A 165 15.68 -52.27 -6.01
N GLU A 166 15.61 -52.64 -7.28
CA GLU A 166 16.58 -53.54 -7.87
C GLU A 166 18.01 -52.95 -7.77
N PRO A 167 19.02 -53.80 -7.60
CA PRO A 167 20.40 -53.35 -7.69
C PRO A 167 20.71 -52.80 -9.08
N ASP A 168 21.33 -51.62 -9.12
CA ASP A 168 22.13 -51.24 -10.27
C ASP A 168 23.30 -52.23 -10.39
N VAL A 169 23.14 -53.19 -11.30
CA VAL A 169 24.20 -54.10 -11.73
C VAL A 169 24.79 -53.51 -13.01
N LYS A 170 26.07 -53.12 -12.95
CA LYS A 170 26.79 -52.64 -14.12
C LYS A 170 27.90 -53.64 -14.42
N ASP A 171 27.92 -54.17 -15.64
CA ASP A 171 28.91 -55.16 -16.09
C ASP A 171 28.95 -56.43 -15.22
N GLY A 172 27.80 -56.89 -14.74
CA GLY A 172 27.68 -58.06 -13.84
C GLY A 172 28.10 -57.79 -12.40
N GLU A 173 28.59 -56.60 -12.07
CA GLU A 173 28.99 -56.22 -10.73
C GLU A 173 27.95 -55.36 -10.01
N VAL A 174 27.71 -55.71 -8.75
CA VAL A 174 26.83 -54.96 -7.85
C VAL A 174 27.60 -53.78 -7.21
N ASN A 175 26.93 -52.65 -7.00
CA ASN A 175 27.48 -51.50 -6.30
C ASN A 175 28.09 -51.87 -4.92
N TYR A 176 29.23 -51.26 -4.58
CA TYR A 176 29.99 -51.44 -3.34
C TYR A 176 29.14 -51.39 -2.07
N LYS A 177 28.14 -50.50 -2.01
CA LYS A 177 27.24 -50.41 -0.83
C LYS A 177 26.45 -51.69 -0.59
N ARG A 178 25.90 -52.29 -1.65
CA ARG A 178 25.14 -53.55 -1.53
C ARG A 178 26.08 -54.72 -1.24
N LYS A 179 27.29 -54.71 -1.79
CA LYS A 179 28.35 -55.69 -1.44
C LYS A 179 28.65 -55.65 0.07
N GLN A 180 28.70 -54.46 0.68
CA GLN A 180 28.86 -54.33 2.14
C GLN A 180 27.64 -54.79 2.93
N GLU A 181 26.42 -54.57 2.43
CA GLU A 181 25.19 -55.04 3.11
C GLU A 181 25.05 -56.56 3.06
N LEU A 182 25.45 -57.17 1.95
CA LEU A 182 25.44 -58.62 1.75
C LEU A 182 26.65 -59.32 2.39
N ASP A 183 27.60 -58.57 2.93
CA ASP A 183 28.75 -59.13 3.64
C ASP A 183 28.30 -59.64 5.03
N PRO A 184 28.38 -60.96 5.30
CA PRO A 184 27.97 -61.53 6.58
C PRO A 184 28.77 -60.94 7.76
N MET A 185 30.01 -60.47 7.53
CA MET A 185 30.83 -59.85 8.57
C MET A 185 30.23 -58.53 9.08
N ASN A 186 29.44 -57.85 8.24
CA ASN A 186 28.80 -56.58 8.58
C ASN A 186 27.59 -56.79 9.51
N ALA A 187 26.91 -57.93 9.42
CA ALA A 187 25.81 -58.30 10.32
C ALA A 187 26.28 -58.43 11.79
N PHE A 188 27.51 -58.90 12.00
CA PHE A 188 28.09 -59.07 13.34
C PHE A 188 28.64 -57.77 13.96
N LYS A 189 28.70 -56.65 13.22
CA LYS A 189 29.19 -55.37 13.77
C LYS A 189 28.32 -54.83 14.91
N HIS A 190 27.07 -55.23 15.01
CA HIS A 190 26.21 -54.85 16.13
C HIS A 190 26.61 -55.56 17.44
N LEU A 191 27.09 -56.80 17.37
CA LEU A 191 27.58 -57.54 18.53
C LEU A 191 28.83 -56.90 19.14
N HIS A 192 29.72 -56.35 18.30
CA HIS A 192 30.92 -55.62 18.75
C HIS A 192 30.63 -54.20 19.30
N LYS A 193 29.37 -53.77 19.36
CA LYS A 193 28.97 -52.48 19.95
C LYS A 193 28.65 -52.58 21.45
N CYS A 194 28.57 -53.78 22.02
CA CYS A 194 28.18 -54.00 23.41
C CYS A 194 29.28 -53.65 24.44
N ASP A 195 30.53 -53.46 24.03
CA ASP A 195 31.62 -53.11 24.97
C ASP A 195 31.73 -51.61 25.30
N LYS A 196 30.82 -50.78 24.80
CA LYS A 196 30.81 -49.32 25.06
C LYS A 196 29.77 -48.87 26.09
N ILE A 197 29.24 -49.79 26.91
CA ILE A 197 28.41 -49.44 28.06
C ILE A 197 29.15 -49.84 29.34
N LYS A 198 30.16 -49.03 29.70
CA LYS A 198 30.66 -48.80 31.06
C LYS A 198 31.77 -47.75 30.92
N ASN A 199 31.43 -46.50 31.24
CA ASN A 199 32.30 -45.45 31.82
C ASN A 199 31.67 -44.07 31.59
N ASN A 200 30.50 -43.86 32.19
CA ASN A 200 30.10 -42.52 32.63
C ASN A 200 30.74 -42.30 33.99
N LEU A 201 31.96 -41.73 34.05
CA LEU A 201 32.55 -41.06 35.21
C LEU A 201 33.89 -40.38 34.84
N ARG A 202 33.77 -39.12 34.42
CA ARG A 202 34.73 -38.00 34.62
C ARG A 202 36.09 -37.97 33.87
N PRO A 203 36.69 -36.76 33.76
CA PRO A 203 37.36 -36.26 32.56
C PRO A 203 38.89 -36.19 32.68
N SER A 204 39.62 -36.19 31.56
CA SER A 204 40.89 -35.46 31.37
C SER A 204 41.65 -35.92 30.13
N LYS A 205 41.89 -34.97 29.19
CA LYS A 205 43.05 -34.82 28.27
C LYS A 205 43.25 -35.98 27.24
N GLN A 206 43.57 -35.78 25.97
CA GLN A 206 44.52 -34.85 25.34
C GLN A 206 44.19 -34.64 23.85
N LYS A 207 44.31 -33.38 23.41
CA LYS A 207 45.03 -32.91 22.21
C LYS A 207 45.39 -33.95 21.12
N SER A 208 44.86 -33.75 19.91
CA SER A 208 45.62 -33.37 18.70
C SER A 208 44.74 -33.50 17.44
N GLN A 209 45.04 -32.70 16.42
CA GLN A 209 44.36 -32.55 15.12
C GLN A 209 43.22 -31.52 15.03
N ILE A 210 43.57 -30.24 15.24
CA ILE A 210 42.81 -29.11 14.67
C ILE A 210 43.80 -28.25 13.89
N ASP A 211 44.27 -28.70 12.74
CA ASP A 211 44.97 -27.83 11.78
C ASP A 211 44.80 -28.36 10.36
N ASN A 212 43.56 -28.36 9.85
CA ASN A 212 43.28 -28.43 8.41
C ASN A 212 41.89 -27.91 7.97
N TYR A 213 41.06 -27.40 8.90
CA TYR A 213 39.69 -26.94 8.58
C TYR A 213 39.54 -25.43 8.37
N LYS A 214 40.60 -24.62 8.54
CA LYS A 214 40.53 -23.16 8.38
C LYS A 214 40.72 -22.68 6.92
N HIS A 215 41.37 -23.46 6.05
CA HIS A 215 41.54 -23.05 4.65
C HIS A 215 40.30 -23.30 3.76
N LYS A 216 39.48 -24.33 4.02
CA LYS A 216 38.22 -24.57 3.26
C LYS A 216 37.13 -23.53 3.55
N LYS A 217 37.06 -22.96 4.77
CA LYS A 217 36.06 -21.92 5.11
C LYS A 217 36.29 -20.57 4.42
N LYS A 218 37.55 -20.19 4.14
CA LYS A 218 37.85 -18.95 3.40
C LYS A 218 37.51 -19.07 1.91
N LYS A 219 37.76 -20.23 1.27
CA LYS A 219 37.43 -20.48 -0.14
C LYS A 219 35.92 -20.46 -0.39
N HIS A 220 35.14 -21.19 0.40
CA HIS A 220 33.66 -21.17 0.31
C HIS A 220 33.02 -19.81 0.62
N LYS A 221 33.66 -18.94 1.42
CA LYS A 221 33.17 -17.57 1.60
C LYS A 221 33.42 -16.70 0.36
N LYS A 222 34.55 -16.87 -0.33
CA LYS A 222 34.88 -16.13 -1.55
C LYS A 222 33.98 -16.53 -2.72
N ASP A 223 33.75 -17.83 -2.89
CA ASP A 223 32.86 -18.36 -3.95
C ASP A 223 31.42 -17.85 -3.74
N LYS A 224 30.91 -17.85 -2.50
CA LYS A 224 29.59 -17.29 -2.17
C LYS A 224 29.46 -15.78 -2.37
N ILE A 225 30.56 -15.02 -2.34
CA ILE A 225 30.55 -13.59 -2.63
C ILE A 225 30.50 -13.37 -4.15
N GLN A 226 31.30 -14.13 -4.91
CA GLN A 226 31.29 -14.10 -6.37
C GLN A 226 29.93 -14.51 -6.95
N ASP A 227 29.28 -15.55 -6.40
CA ASP A 227 27.95 -15.96 -6.82
C ASP A 227 26.89 -14.86 -6.60
N LYS A 228 27.03 -14.09 -5.50
CA LYS A 228 26.15 -12.95 -5.20
C LYS A 228 26.39 -11.79 -6.15
N GLU A 229 27.65 -11.51 -6.48
CA GLU A 229 28.03 -10.48 -7.46
C GLU A 229 27.50 -10.82 -8.86
N MET A 230 27.68 -12.07 -9.32
CA MET A 230 27.13 -12.54 -10.59
C MET A 230 25.60 -12.49 -10.63
N LYS A 231 24.94 -12.87 -9.52
CA LYS A 231 23.48 -12.75 -9.41
C LYS A 231 23.02 -11.29 -9.44
N LEU A 232 23.74 -10.38 -8.79
CA LEU A 232 23.44 -8.95 -8.80
C LEU A 232 23.66 -8.33 -10.17
N GLN A 233 24.71 -8.75 -10.88
CA GLN A 233 25.01 -8.32 -12.24
C GLN A 233 23.91 -8.76 -13.21
N LYS A 234 23.44 -10.02 -13.12
CA LYS A 234 22.30 -10.51 -13.89
C LYS A 234 21.01 -9.72 -13.61
N LEU A 235 20.77 -9.31 -12.36
CA LEU A 235 19.63 -8.45 -12.02
C LEU A 235 19.77 -7.03 -12.59
N ARG A 236 20.98 -6.48 -12.64
CA ARG A 236 21.26 -5.17 -13.27
C ARG A 236 21.05 -5.22 -14.78
N GLU A 237 21.54 -6.26 -15.44
CA GLU A 237 21.34 -6.48 -16.88
C GLU A 237 19.86 -6.66 -17.22
N ALA A 238 19.13 -7.45 -16.42
CA ALA A 238 17.68 -7.61 -16.59
C ALA A 238 16.92 -6.28 -16.39
N ARG A 239 17.33 -5.45 -15.42
CA ARG A 239 16.78 -4.09 -15.25
C ARG A 239 17.08 -3.22 -16.46
N LEU A 240 18.34 -3.18 -16.91
CA LEU A 240 18.76 -2.35 -18.05
C LEU A 240 17.99 -2.72 -19.33
N LYS A 241 17.79 -4.03 -19.56
CA LYS A 241 17.01 -4.54 -20.70
C LYS A 241 15.55 -4.11 -20.61
N ARG A 242 14.95 -4.13 -19.42
CA ARG A 242 13.57 -3.63 -19.20
C ARG A 242 13.48 -2.13 -19.44
N GLU A 243 14.41 -1.35 -18.90
CA GLU A 243 14.47 0.09 -19.13
C GLU A 243 14.67 0.44 -20.61
N GLN A 244 15.48 -0.33 -21.35
CA GLN A 244 15.64 -0.18 -22.80
C GLN A 244 14.35 -0.50 -23.56
N GLN A 245 13.65 -1.57 -23.20
CA GLN A 245 12.37 -1.94 -23.81
C GLN A 245 11.29 -0.89 -23.55
N GLU A 246 11.21 -0.37 -22.32
CA GLU A 246 10.29 0.71 -21.96
C GLU A 246 10.65 1.99 -22.71
N LYS A 247 11.93 2.37 -22.79
CA LYS A 247 12.39 3.51 -23.60
C LYS A 247 12.02 3.36 -25.06
N TYR A 248 12.27 2.21 -25.66
CA TYR A 248 11.90 1.95 -27.06
C TYR A 248 10.38 2.05 -27.27
N ARG A 249 9.58 1.50 -26.35
CA ARG A 249 8.12 1.61 -26.38
C ARG A 249 7.67 3.07 -26.26
N THR A 250 8.28 3.87 -25.39
CA THR A 250 7.99 5.31 -25.28
C THR A 250 8.40 6.07 -26.52
N GLU A 251 9.54 5.75 -27.13
CA GLU A 251 10.03 6.41 -28.33
C GLU A 251 9.13 6.12 -29.54
N LEU A 252 8.68 4.87 -29.70
CA LEU A 252 7.68 4.49 -30.71
C LEU A 252 6.37 5.26 -30.52
N PHE A 253 5.88 5.36 -29.28
CA PHE A 253 4.67 6.11 -28.97
C PHE A 253 4.83 7.60 -29.29
N LEU A 254 5.97 8.20 -28.93
CA LEU A 254 6.28 9.61 -29.22
C LEU A 254 6.42 9.87 -30.73
N LYS A 255 7.04 8.96 -31.48
CA LYS A 255 7.09 9.04 -32.96
C LYS A 255 5.71 8.94 -33.60
N GLY A 256 4.84 8.07 -33.06
CA GLY A 256 3.44 8.01 -33.47
C GLY A 256 2.66 9.29 -33.19
N LEU A 257 2.98 10.00 -32.10
CA LEU A 257 2.40 11.31 -31.78
C LEU A 257 2.91 12.45 -32.69
N HIS A 258 4.17 12.40 -33.11
CA HIS A 258 4.78 13.48 -33.92
C HIS A 258 4.33 13.46 -35.39
N ASN A 259 3.77 12.35 -35.87
CA ASN A 259 3.30 12.22 -37.25
C ASN A 259 1.90 12.82 -37.49
N SER A 260 1.21 13.37 -36.48
CA SER A 260 -0.16 13.87 -36.67
C SER A 260 -0.28 15.37 -36.93
N ASN A 261 0.75 16.21 -36.76
CA ASN A 261 0.62 17.66 -37.02
C ASN A 261 1.97 18.35 -37.30
N GLU A 262 2.57 18.16 -38.48
CA GLU A 262 3.57 19.11 -39.01
C GLU A 262 2.92 20.00 -40.07
N THR A 263 2.16 21.01 -39.62
CA THR A 263 2.03 22.26 -40.37
C THR A 263 3.34 23.01 -40.23
N LYS A 264 4.16 22.99 -41.28
CA LYS A 264 5.37 23.81 -41.40
C LYS A 264 4.95 25.28 -41.56
N GLU A 265 4.94 26.05 -40.47
CA GLU A 265 4.88 27.51 -40.56
C GLU A 265 6.25 28.03 -41.03
N VAL A 266 6.24 28.66 -42.20
CA VAL A 266 7.39 29.35 -42.79
C VAL A 266 7.46 30.76 -42.19
N GLU A 267 8.41 30.98 -41.29
CA GLU A 267 8.77 32.33 -40.82
C GLU A 267 9.29 33.15 -42.01
N LYS A 268 8.54 34.17 -42.44
CA LYS A 268 9.02 35.14 -43.44
C LYS A 268 9.89 36.17 -42.72
N GLU A 269 11.20 36.05 -42.89
CA GLU A 269 12.17 37.07 -42.47
C GLU A 269 11.96 38.37 -43.25
N THR A 270 11.38 39.39 -42.62
CA THR A 270 11.40 40.76 -43.14
C THR A 270 12.80 41.34 -42.93
N ARG A 271 13.45 41.77 -44.02
CA ARG A 271 14.88 42.18 -44.07
C ARG A 271 15.28 43.38 -43.20
N VAL A 272 14.34 44.08 -42.57
CA VAL A 272 14.62 45.29 -41.78
C VAL A 272 14.14 45.10 -40.34
N LYS A 273 15.08 45.08 -39.39
CA LYS A 273 14.78 45.05 -37.96
C LYS A 273 14.36 46.45 -37.49
N PRO A 274 13.17 46.64 -36.89
CA PRO A 274 12.77 47.95 -36.39
C PRO A 274 13.67 48.38 -35.21
N LYS A 275 14.02 49.67 -35.16
CA LYS A 275 14.94 50.24 -34.16
C LYS A 275 14.28 50.45 -32.79
N TYR A 276 12.95 50.50 -32.75
CA TYR A 276 12.15 50.67 -31.54
C TYR A 276 11.11 49.55 -31.42
N ASN A 277 10.73 49.21 -30.18
CA ASN A 277 9.69 48.20 -29.91
C ASN A 277 8.32 48.70 -30.38
N SER A 278 7.63 47.90 -31.18
CA SER A 278 6.34 48.23 -31.79
C SER A 278 5.21 48.45 -30.78
N GLN A 279 5.30 47.88 -29.57
CA GLN A 279 4.29 48.08 -28.54
C GLN A 279 4.32 49.49 -27.93
N PHE A 280 5.49 50.14 -27.89
CA PHE A 280 5.66 51.41 -27.19
C PHE A 280 5.76 52.60 -28.16
N ASN A 281 6.33 52.39 -29.35
CA ASN A 281 6.52 53.45 -30.34
C ASN A 281 6.14 52.94 -31.75
N PRO A 282 4.84 52.71 -32.02
CA PRO A 282 4.38 52.06 -33.26
C PRO A 282 4.65 52.88 -34.52
N GLU A 283 4.56 54.21 -34.46
CA GLU A 283 4.85 55.10 -35.59
C GLU A 283 6.32 55.01 -36.03
N LEU A 284 7.26 55.05 -35.07
CA LEU A 284 8.70 54.94 -35.35
C LEU A 284 9.11 53.53 -35.80
N ALA A 285 8.47 52.49 -35.25
CA ALA A 285 8.70 51.11 -35.66
C ALA A 285 8.26 50.83 -37.11
N ARG A 286 7.35 51.65 -37.66
CA ARG A 286 6.80 51.51 -39.01
C ARG A 286 7.51 52.34 -40.09
N GLN A 287 8.41 53.25 -39.74
CA GLN A 287 9.04 54.19 -40.68
C GLN A 287 9.83 53.54 -41.83
N ASN A 288 10.28 52.28 -41.67
CA ASN A 288 11.10 51.60 -42.68
C ASN A 288 10.32 50.60 -43.55
N TYR A 289 8.97 50.65 -43.53
CA TYR A 289 8.10 49.76 -44.30
C TYR A 289 7.44 50.43 -45.53
N LYS A 290 8.08 51.45 -46.11
CA LYS A 290 7.60 52.12 -47.33
C LYS A 290 8.36 51.66 -48.56
#